data_AF-A0A836HCT6-F1
#
_entry.id   AF-A0A836HCT6-F1
#
_cell.length_a   1.000
_cell.length_b   1.000
_cell.length_c   1.000
_cell.angle_alpha   90.00
_cell.angle_beta   90.00
_cell.angle_gamma   90.00
#
_symmetry.space_group_name_H-M   'P 1'
#
loop_
_entity.id
_entity.type
_entity.pdbx_description
1 polymer ?
#
loop_
_entity_poly.entity_id
_entity_poly.type
_entity_poly.pdbx_seq_one_letter_code
_entity_poly.pdbx_strand_id
1 'polypeptide(L)'
;MMVRVGRVGMAAALAAVLIACVISAAEPGNLKVLQVQVLHRHGARSGLARINPEMVCTESPCGYLSWAGFEMMLKVGGFLRNRYNSDSSVVSSPMFESPNYNLDVSYSRSTDVLRTLQSAEAFLRGFFPNMSSLYPAIHTVLHSTDVLLNTNMQPWLRMFYSYNKPLIRAVCNPLTDELFPDWKVLTKIGAEIYQEEFCSDYETRSECAHTLFDIAAAKRAVGDLHKYQLLEANFEKLRSITHALFDYEFHYNHSDPLMLNQGGRGQQFVQQVVTNMEGVMAGSNSYKLMHYSAHDTTLSPVWGTLGDRTPHGMLPPFAQVLVAELMQNTMTGAYYVRILRGHPGQSPDTNFEFAWDPSWQMQCIDDLGTTYKAKENICLFDDFKRFVKWSEPADERGYCYLDQATMDIINCPTETVVSGTPSTVLVPRTCQLYRSACPQFACESGSTLNTLNLRCAPGAAARG
;
A
#
# COMPACT_ATOMS: atom_id res chain seq x y z
N MET A 1 -71.24 63.79 -7.08
CA MET A 1 -71.01 64.13 -5.66
C MET A 1 -69.61 63.66 -5.29
N MET A 2 -68.91 64.52 -4.58
CA MET A 2 -67.48 64.56 -4.22
C MET A 2 -66.89 63.34 -3.46
N VAL A 3 -65.58 63.07 -3.71
CA VAL A 3 -64.48 62.85 -2.70
C VAL A 3 -64.46 61.46 -1.98
N ARG A 4 -63.36 60.74 -1.66
CA ARG A 4 -61.86 60.84 -1.57
C ARG A 4 -61.29 59.39 -1.51
N VAL A 5 -60.13 59.06 -2.10
CA VAL A 5 -58.78 58.84 -1.48
C VAL A 5 -58.75 57.83 -0.31
N GLY A 6 -57.88 56.80 -0.21
CA GLY A 6 -56.68 56.37 -0.93
C GLY A 6 -55.91 55.25 -0.18
N ARG A 7 -54.65 55.01 -0.58
CA ARG A 7 -53.58 54.08 -0.09
C ARG A 7 -53.46 52.76 -0.86
N VAL A 8 -52.49 52.60 -1.78
CA VAL A 8 -51.01 52.46 -1.69
C VAL A 8 -50.56 51.01 -1.44
N GLY A 9 -49.73 50.51 -2.37
CA GLY A 9 -48.80 49.38 -2.21
C GLY A 9 -49.28 48.10 -2.90
N MET A 10 -48.49 47.36 -3.67
CA MET A 10 -47.10 47.49 -4.12
C MET A 10 -46.95 46.43 -5.22
N ALA A 11 -46.39 46.82 -6.36
CA ALA A 11 -46.03 45.89 -7.41
C ALA A 11 -44.87 45.00 -6.93
N ALA A 12 -44.95 43.69 -7.17
CA ALA A 12 -43.78 42.82 -7.17
C ALA A 12 -44.04 41.66 -8.12
N ALA A 13 -43.65 41.86 -9.38
CA ALA A 13 -43.44 40.77 -10.32
C ALA A 13 -42.25 39.94 -9.79
N LEU A 14 -42.52 38.73 -9.32
CA LEU A 14 -41.50 37.75 -8.97
C LEU A 14 -40.87 37.20 -10.26
N ALA A 15 -39.82 37.87 -10.72
CA ALA A 15 -38.84 37.26 -11.61
C ALA A 15 -37.98 36.31 -10.77
N ALA A 16 -38.40 35.06 -10.66
CA ALA A 16 -37.57 33.99 -10.13
C ALA A 16 -36.51 33.65 -11.18
N VAL A 17 -35.35 34.30 -11.10
CA VAL A 17 -34.14 33.85 -11.76
C VAL A 17 -33.71 32.57 -11.05
N LEU A 18 -34.16 31.43 -11.58
CA LEU A 18 -33.54 30.13 -11.31
C LEU A 18 -32.12 30.18 -11.90
N ILE A 19 -31.15 30.63 -11.09
CA ILE A 19 -29.76 30.28 -11.32
C ILE A 19 -29.66 28.79 -10.98
N ALA A 20 -30.01 27.94 -11.96
CA ALA A 20 -29.51 26.59 -11.98
C ALA A 20 -27.99 26.72 -12.14
N CYS A 21 -27.26 26.70 -11.03
CA CYS A 21 -25.86 26.29 -11.04
C CYS A 21 -25.86 24.84 -11.49
N VAL A 22 -25.96 24.64 -12.81
CA VAL A 22 -25.45 23.43 -13.44
C VAL A 22 -23.94 23.54 -13.22
N ILE A 23 -23.46 22.98 -12.11
CA ILE A 23 -22.08 22.58 -12.01
C ILE A 23 -21.95 21.51 -13.09
N SER A 24 -21.61 21.94 -14.30
CA SER A 24 -21.10 21.03 -15.30
C SER A 24 -19.89 20.43 -14.62
N ALA A 25 -19.96 19.16 -14.21
CA ALA A 25 -18.77 18.39 -13.92
C ALA A 25 -17.85 18.64 -15.11
N ALA A 26 -16.77 19.39 -14.89
CA ALA A 26 -15.93 19.82 -15.99
C ALA A 26 -15.43 18.54 -16.65
N GLU A 27 -15.72 18.37 -17.94
CA GLU A 27 -15.27 17.20 -18.67
C GLU A 27 -13.72 17.17 -18.61
N PRO A 28 -13.09 15.99 -18.46
CA PRO A 28 -11.64 15.83 -18.32
C PRO A 28 -10.85 16.15 -19.62
N GLY A 29 -11.38 17.02 -20.50
CA GLY A 29 -10.64 17.53 -21.64
C GLY A 29 -9.54 18.52 -21.23
N ASN A 30 -8.44 18.56 -21.99
CA ASN A 30 -7.35 19.54 -21.81
C ASN A 30 -6.60 19.44 -20.47
N LEU A 31 -6.42 18.21 -19.96
CA LEU A 31 -5.68 17.94 -18.73
C LEU A 31 -4.17 18.04 -18.94
N LYS A 32 -3.50 18.72 -18.02
CA LYS A 32 -2.04 18.75 -17.88
C LYS A 32 -1.64 18.04 -16.59
N VAL A 33 -0.75 17.05 -16.67
CA VAL A 33 -0.17 16.40 -15.50
C VAL A 33 0.79 17.37 -14.79
N LEU A 34 0.62 17.53 -13.47
CA LEU A 34 1.42 18.41 -12.62
C LEU A 34 2.41 17.63 -11.74
N GLN A 35 1.97 16.48 -11.21
CA GLN A 35 2.79 15.60 -10.37
C GLN A 35 2.41 14.14 -10.61
N VAL A 36 3.40 13.27 -10.49
CA VAL A 36 3.27 11.82 -10.52
C VAL A 36 3.83 11.25 -9.22
N GLN A 37 3.04 10.41 -8.56
CA GLN A 37 3.49 9.64 -7.42
C GLN A 37 3.47 8.15 -7.78
N VAL A 38 4.55 7.44 -7.51
CA VAL A 38 4.72 6.03 -7.88
C VAL A 38 4.99 5.21 -6.63
N LEU A 39 4.13 4.23 -6.35
CA LEU A 39 4.40 3.19 -5.35
C LEU A 39 4.56 1.86 -6.06
N HIS A 40 5.64 1.14 -5.80
CA HIS A 40 5.85 -0.17 -6.41
C HIS A 40 6.27 -1.23 -5.41
N ARG A 41 5.86 -2.48 -5.70
CA ARG A 41 6.50 -3.67 -5.12
C ARG A 41 7.91 -3.76 -5.71
N HIS A 42 8.88 -4.23 -4.94
CA HIS A 42 10.18 -4.60 -5.50
C HIS A 42 10.06 -5.55 -6.70
N GLY A 43 11.10 -5.60 -7.53
CA GLY A 43 11.21 -6.59 -8.59
C GLY A 43 11.35 -8.02 -8.06
N ALA A 44 11.36 -9.00 -8.96
CA ALA A 44 11.57 -10.39 -8.60
C ALA A 44 12.83 -10.61 -7.77
N ARG A 45 12.69 -11.41 -6.73
CA ARG A 45 13.77 -11.81 -5.82
C ARG A 45 13.88 -13.31 -5.76
N SER A 46 15.01 -13.84 -5.29
CA SER A 46 15.09 -15.25 -4.90
C SER A 46 14.01 -15.57 -3.87
N GLY A 47 13.52 -16.81 -3.91
CA GLY A 47 12.51 -17.31 -2.97
C GLY A 47 12.99 -17.26 -1.51
N LEU A 48 12.04 -17.35 -0.59
CA LEU A 48 12.29 -17.42 0.86
C LEU A 48 12.20 -18.88 1.32
N ALA A 49 13.23 -19.65 1.00
CA ALA A 49 13.37 -21.02 1.48
C ALA A 49 13.48 -21.07 3.01
N ARG A 50 12.83 -22.06 3.63
CA ARG A 50 12.85 -22.29 5.09
C ARG A 50 13.97 -23.22 5.50
N ILE A 51 14.28 -24.19 4.65
CA ILE A 51 15.36 -25.15 4.80
C ILE A 51 16.15 -25.24 3.48
N ASN A 52 17.39 -25.72 3.54
CA ASN A 52 18.27 -25.89 2.35
C ASN A 52 18.31 -24.65 1.42
N PRO A 53 18.47 -23.42 1.94
CA PRO A 53 18.38 -22.19 1.14
C PRO A 53 19.39 -22.15 -0.01
N GLU A 54 20.57 -22.75 0.16
CA GLU A 54 21.61 -22.87 -0.86
C GLU A 54 21.19 -23.69 -2.09
N MET A 55 20.24 -24.62 -1.92
CA MET A 55 19.73 -25.45 -3.01
C MET A 55 18.59 -24.77 -3.77
N VAL A 56 17.87 -23.85 -3.11
CA VAL A 56 16.73 -23.13 -3.69
C VAL A 56 17.17 -21.80 -4.29
N CYS A 57 18.01 -21.03 -3.61
CA CYS A 57 18.36 -19.65 -3.95
C CYS A 57 19.71 -19.60 -4.68
N THR A 58 19.74 -20.20 -5.87
CA THR A 58 20.95 -20.40 -6.67
C THR A 58 21.35 -19.17 -7.49
N GLU A 59 20.38 -18.32 -7.83
CA GLU A 59 20.55 -17.14 -8.68
C GLU A 59 21.07 -15.91 -7.92
N SER A 60 20.69 -15.79 -6.64
CA SER A 60 21.10 -14.76 -5.70
C SER A 60 20.71 -15.20 -4.29
N PRO A 61 21.29 -14.64 -3.21
CA PRO A 61 20.91 -15.01 -1.85
C PRO A 61 19.39 -14.91 -1.61
N CYS A 62 18.82 -15.80 -0.80
CA CYS A 62 17.37 -15.82 -0.56
C CYS A 62 16.86 -14.45 -0.10
N GLY A 63 15.77 -13.97 -0.69
CA GLY A 63 15.19 -12.68 -0.34
C GLY A 63 15.86 -11.44 -0.97
N TYR A 64 16.93 -11.61 -1.76
CA TYR A 64 17.63 -10.52 -2.47
C TYR A 64 17.08 -10.35 -3.89
N LEU A 65 17.23 -9.14 -4.44
CA LEU A 65 16.79 -8.83 -5.80
C LEU A 65 17.57 -9.68 -6.81
N SER A 66 16.84 -10.33 -7.73
CA SER A 66 17.41 -11.09 -8.83
C SER A 66 17.71 -10.18 -10.03
N TRP A 67 18.46 -10.67 -11.02
CA TRP A 67 18.68 -9.91 -12.26
C TRP A 67 17.37 -9.66 -13.02
N ALA A 68 16.48 -10.66 -13.08
CA ALA A 68 15.13 -10.51 -13.63
C ALA A 68 14.35 -9.40 -12.92
N GLY A 69 14.45 -9.32 -11.59
CA GLY A 69 13.79 -8.27 -10.81
C GLY A 69 14.33 -6.87 -11.06
N PHE A 70 15.64 -6.73 -11.27
CA PHE A 70 16.18 -5.46 -11.73
C PHE A 70 15.68 -5.10 -13.13
N GLU A 71 15.63 -6.06 -14.08
CA GLU A 71 15.20 -5.78 -15.45
C GLU A 71 13.74 -5.34 -15.48
N MET A 72 12.88 -5.99 -14.70
CA MET A 72 11.50 -5.57 -14.46
C MET A 72 11.44 -4.11 -14.03
N MET A 73 12.21 -3.71 -13.01
CA MET A 73 12.18 -2.34 -12.48
C MET A 73 12.79 -1.32 -13.45
N LEU A 74 13.85 -1.69 -14.17
CA LEU A 74 14.45 -0.87 -15.22
C LEU A 74 13.44 -0.56 -16.33
N LYS A 75 12.70 -1.58 -16.77
CA LYS A 75 11.65 -1.45 -17.81
C LYS A 75 10.46 -0.63 -17.33
N VAL A 76 10.02 -0.83 -16.09
CA VAL A 76 8.99 0.02 -15.46
C VAL A 76 9.42 1.49 -15.46
N GLY A 77 10.65 1.78 -15.02
CA GLY A 77 11.19 3.15 -15.01
C GLY A 77 11.26 3.76 -16.41
N GLY A 78 11.76 3.00 -17.40
CA GLY A 78 11.83 3.44 -18.79
C GLY A 78 10.46 3.68 -19.43
N PHE A 79 9.50 2.81 -19.14
CA PHE A 79 8.11 2.96 -19.60
C PHE A 79 7.50 4.25 -19.07
N LEU A 80 7.61 4.52 -17.75
CA LEU A 80 7.06 5.75 -17.17
C LEU A 80 7.80 7.01 -17.64
N ARG A 81 9.12 6.95 -17.88
CA ARG A 81 9.84 8.06 -18.53
C ARG A 81 9.23 8.37 -19.89
N ASN A 82 9.01 7.35 -20.71
CA ASN A 82 8.41 7.54 -22.04
C ASN A 82 6.99 8.13 -21.94
N ARG A 83 6.18 7.63 -21.00
CA ARG A 83 4.83 8.16 -20.74
C ARG A 83 4.84 9.65 -20.41
N TYR A 84 5.75 10.11 -19.55
CA TYR A 84 5.76 11.50 -19.08
C TYR A 84 6.64 12.45 -19.90
N ASN A 85 7.31 11.94 -20.93
CA ASN A 85 8.13 12.76 -21.82
C ASN A 85 7.70 12.73 -23.30
N SER A 86 7.14 11.62 -23.76
CA SER A 86 6.97 11.35 -25.20
C SER A 86 5.54 10.97 -25.60
N ASP A 87 4.73 10.43 -24.67
CA ASP A 87 3.35 10.05 -24.96
C ASP A 87 2.46 11.29 -25.07
N SER A 88 2.13 11.66 -26.31
CA SER A 88 1.32 12.83 -26.63
C SER A 88 -0.13 12.74 -26.15
N SER A 89 -0.60 11.55 -25.76
CA SER A 89 -1.91 11.39 -25.11
C SER A 89 -1.89 11.78 -23.62
N VAL A 90 -0.71 11.96 -23.03
CA VAL A 90 -0.52 12.24 -21.59
C VAL A 90 0.11 13.61 -21.36
N VAL A 91 1.11 13.98 -22.17
CA VAL A 91 1.85 15.23 -22.02
C VAL A 91 1.97 15.98 -23.35
N SER A 92 1.83 17.31 -23.30
CA SER A 92 2.07 18.18 -24.45
C SER A 92 3.55 18.56 -24.62
N SER A 93 4.34 18.41 -23.57
CA SER A 93 5.78 18.70 -23.50
C SER A 93 6.42 17.83 -22.42
N PRO A 94 7.72 17.51 -22.51
CA PRO A 94 8.35 16.62 -21.54
C PRO A 94 8.27 17.14 -20.09
N MET A 95 7.83 16.30 -19.15
CA MET A 95 7.84 16.67 -17.73
C MET A 95 9.24 16.60 -17.11
N PHE A 96 10.07 15.66 -17.60
CA PHE A 96 11.41 15.34 -17.14
C PHE A 96 12.43 15.50 -18.27
N GLU A 97 12.62 16.74 -18.74
CA GLU A 97 13.48 17.09 -19.88
C GLU A 97 14.92 16.56 -19.72
N SER A 98 15.50 16.74 -18.54
CA SER A 98 16.85 16.25 -18.26
C SER A 98 16.88 14.71 -18.22
N PRO A 99 17.85 14.06 -18.86
CA PRO A 99 18.10 12.63 -18.66
C PRO A 99 18.83 12.34 -17.34
N ASN A 100 19.30 13.37 -16.64
CA ASN A 100 20.02 13.26 -15.37
C ASN A 100 19.02 13.20 -14.21
N TYR A 101 19.35 12.43 -13.18
CA TYR A 101 18.63 12.50 -11.90
C TYR A 101 18.69 13.93 -11.33
N ASN A 102 17.56 14.44 -10.85
CA ASN A 102 17.45 15.80 -10.33
C ASN A 102 16.70 15.81 -8.99
N LEU A 103 17.42 16.20 -7.93
CA LEU A 103 16.93 16.28 -6.55
C LEU A 103 15.90 17.38 -6.31
N ASP A 104 15.81 18.38 -7.19
CA ASP A 104 14.80 19.45 -7.10
C ASP A 104 13.46 19.05 -7.75
N VAL A 105 13.49 18.00 -8.58
CA VAL A 105 12.33 17.54 -9.38
C VAL A 105 11.81 16.19 -8.91
N SER A 106 12.65 15.38 -8.27
CA SER A 106 12.31 14.03 -7.82
C SER A 106 12.67 13.76 -6.36
N TYR A 107 11.73 13.17 -5.64
CA TYR A 107 11.91 12.61 -4.30
C TYR A 107 11.77 11.09 -4.38
N SER A 108 12.67 10.35 -3.72
CA SER A 108 12.61 8.88 -3.67
C SER A 108 12.74 8.36 -2.24
N ARG A 109 11.85 7.45 -1.85
CA ARG A 109 11.84 6.75 -0.56
C ARG A 109 11.70 5.25 -0.78
N SER A 110 12.37 4.46 0.05
CA SER A 110 12.25 3.01 0.07
C SER A 110 12.07 2.54 1.50
N THR A 111 11.50 1.36 1.71
CA THR A 111 11.70 0.64 2.98
C THR A 111 13.18 0.29 3.17
N ASP A 112 13.61 0.16 4.42
CA ASP A 112 14.98 -0.26 4.77
C ASP A 112 15.21 -1.76 4.58
N VAL A 113 15.09 -2.21 3.32
CA VAL A 113 15.29 -3.60 2.91
C VAL A 113 16.09 -3.59 1.61
N LEU A 114 17.16 -4.39 1.53
CA LEU A 114 18.09 -4.34 0.39
C LEU A 114 17.40 -4.47 -0.98
N ARG A 115 16.46 -5.41 -1.13
CA ARG A 115 15.74 -5.60 -2.40
C ARG A 115 14.89 -4.41 -2.83
N THR A 116 14.34 -3.64 -1.89
CA THR A 116 13.52 -2.45 -2.22
C THR A 116 14.43 -1.28 -2.56
N LEU A 117 15.54 -1.11 -1.85
CA LEU A 117 16.57 -0.11 -2.18
C LEU A 117 17.16 -0.35 -3.59
N GLN A 118 17.52 -1.60 -3.91
CA GLN A 118 18.00 -1.98 -5.24
C GLN A 118 16.92 -1.82 -6.31
N SER A 119 15.65 -2.12 -6.00
CA SER A 119 14.54 -1.92 -6.95
C SER A 119 14.28 -0.44 -7.22
N ALA A 120 14.37 0.41 -6.20
CA ALA A 120 14.24 1.85 -6.35
C ALA A 120 15.33 2.41 -7.25
N GLU A 121 16.56 1.92 -7.08
CA GLU A 121 17.70 2.31 -7.90
C GLU A 121 17.53 1.86 -9.37
N ALA A 122 17.12 0.62 -9.59
CA ALA A 122 16.82 0.08 -10.92
C ALA A 122 15.72 0.88 -11.64
N PHE A 123 14.64 1.23 -10.92
CA PHE A 123 13.59 2.12 -11.44
C PHE A 123 14.16 3.47 -11.86
N LEU A 124 14.94 4.11 -11.00
CA LEU A 124 15.50 5.44 -11.27
C LEU A 124 16.51 5.41 -12.41
N ARG A 125 17.25 4.31 -12.62
CA ARG A 125 18.10 4.12 -13.80
C ARG A 125 17.29 4.08 -15.10
N GLY A 126 16.13 3.42 -15.09
CA GLY A 126 15.22 3.41 -16.24
C GLY A 126 14.61 4.79 -16.48
N PHE A 127 14.28 5.49 -15.39
CA PHE A 127 13.60 6.77 -15.44
C PHE A 127 14.51 7.97 -15.78
N PHE A 128 15.77 7.93 -15.32
CA PHE A 128 16.81 8.94 -15.55
C PHE A 128 18.06 8.26 -16.14
N PRO A 129 18.12 8.06 -17.47
CA PRO A 129 19.09 7.17 -18.09
C PRO A 129 20.53 7.68 -18.08
N ASN A 130 20.78 8.97 -17.81
CA ASN A 130 22.16 9.47 -17.71
C ASN A 130 22.73 9.31 -16.30
N MET A 131 23.46 8.21 -16.11
CA MET A 131 24.07 7.84 -14.83
C MET A 131 25.40 8.56 -14.53
N SER A 132 25.92 9.36 -15.45
CA SER A 132 27.22 10.02 -15.30
C SER A 132 27.16 11.37 -14.57
N SER A 133 25.96 11.91 -14.34
CA SER A 133 25.80 13.26 -13.77
C SER A 133 25.58 13.25 -12.27
N LEU A 134 24.62 12.47 -11.78
CA LEU A 134 24.26 12.41 -10.37
C LEU A 134 23.69 11.02 -10.05
N TYR A 135 24.20 10.42 -8.98
CA TYR A 135 23.69 9.15 -8.49
C TYR A 135 22.38 9.37 -7.71
N PRO A 136 21.34 8.53 -7.88
CA PRO A 136 20.08 8.72 -7.18
C PRO A 136 20.21 8.64 -5.66
N ALA A 137 19.58 9.58 -4.95
CA ALA A 137 19.44 9.54 -3.50
C ALA A 137 18.10 8.90 -3.11
N ILE A 138 18.14 7.85 -2.29
CA ILE A 138 16.95 7.12 -1.85
C ILE A 138 16.86 7.21 -0.33
N HIS A 139 15.83 7.88 0.15
CA HIS A 139 15.57 8.01 1.58
C HIS A 139 15.00 6.72 2.15
N THR A 140 15.28 6.45 3.41
CA THR A 140 14.68 5.32 4.13
C THR A 140 14.37 5.73 5.57
N VAL A 141 13.48 4.96 6.20
CA VAL A 141 13.23 5.01 7.64
C VAL A 141 13.54 3.62 8.17
N LEU A 142 14.06 3.55 9.41
CA LEU A 142 14.36 2.29 10.08
C LEU A 142 13.18 1.32 9.94
N HIS A 143 13.46 0.10 9.50
CA HIS A 143 12.45 -0.93 9.18
C HIS A 143 11.39 -1.08 10.28
N SER A 144 11.82 -1.04 11.55
CA SER A 144 10.97 -1.24 12.73
C SER A 144 10.10 -0.05 13.12
N THR A 145 10.17 1.07 12.41
CA THR A 145 9.37 2.29 12.69
C THR A 145 8.68 2.82 11.44
N ASP A 146 8.90 2.21 10.27
CA ASP A 146 8.30 2.67 9.02
C ASP A 146 6.86 2.18 8.87
N VAL A 147 5.89 2.95 9.39
CA VAL A 147 4.46 2.62 9.22
C VAL A 147 3.89 3.07 7.86
N LEU A 148 4.63 3.91 7.11
CA LEU A 148 4.18 4.43 5.82
C LEU A 148 4.38 3.44 4.67
N LEU A 149 5.55 2.80 4.59
CA LEU A 149 5.84 1.81 3.53
C LEU A 149 6.01 0.39 4.03
N ASN A 150 6.10 0.16 5.34
CA ASN A 150 6.11 -1.19 5.92
C ASN A 150 4.86 -1.40 6.80
N THR A 151 3.73 -1.64 6.14
CA THR A 151 2.42 -1.83 6.80
C THR A 151 2.41 -2.96 7.83
N ASN A 152 3.31 -3.95 7.74
CA ASN A 152 3.49 -4.99 8.76
C ASN A 152 3.94 -4.46 10.14
N MET A 153 4.37 -3.20 10.20
CA MET A 153 4.68 -2.52 11.46
C MET A 153 3.46 -2.04 12.21
N GLN A 154 2.28 -2.00 11.58
CA GLN A 154 1.04 -1.73 12.27
C GLN A 154 0.77 -2.82 13.31
N PRO A 155 0.40 -2.47 14.56
CA PRO A 155 0.40 -3.44 15.66
C PRO A 155 -0.50 -4.65 15.43
N TRP A 156 -1.68 -4.45 14.83
CA TRP A 156 -2.59 -5.56 14.55
C TRP A 156 -1.95 -6.60 13.64
N LEU A 157 -1.37 -6.18 12.50
CA LEU A 157 -0.70 -7.07 11.55
C LEU A 157 0.50 -7.75 12.20
N ARG A 158 1.26 -7.01 13.01
CA ARG A 158 2.39 -7.55 13.73
C ARG A 158 1.98 -8.67 14.69
N MET A 159 0.90 -8.46 15.45
CA MET A 159 0.37 -9.49 16.37
C MET A 159 -0.23 -10.66 15.61
N PHE A 160 -0.99 -10.38 14.54
CA PHE A 160 -1.56 -11.39 13.66
C PHE A 160 -0.49 -12.38 13.18
N TYR A 161 0.57 -11.90 12.54
CA TYR A 161 1.63 -12.75 11.97
C TYR A 161 2.51 -13.44 13.01
N SER A 162 2.87 -12.72 14.06
CA SER A 162 3.92 -13.16 14.99
C SER A 162 3.35 -13.95 16.17
N TYR A 163 2.09 -13.73 16.54
CA TYR A 163 1.52 -14.20 17.80
C TYR A 163 0.12 -14.83 17.67
N ASN A 164 -0.58 -14.69 16.55
CA ASN A 164 -1.92 -15.27 16.34
C ASN A 164 -1.93 -16.41 15.30
N LYS A 165 -1.04 -17.39 15.47
CA LYS A 165 -0.97 -18.57 14.60
C LYS A 165 -2.31 -19.34 14.46
N PRO A 166 -3.13 -19.51 15.52
CA PRO A 166 -4.43 -20.16 15.38
C PRO A 166 -5.36 -19.45 14.39
N LEU A 167 -5.38 -18.11 14.38
CA LEU A 167 -6.22 -17.36 13.44
C LEU A 167 -5.71 -17.48 12.00
N ILE A 168 -4.40 -17.38 11.76
CA ILE A 168 -3.82 -17.60 10.41
C ILE A 168 -4.23 -18.98 9.88
N ARG A 169 -4.10 -20.01 10.72
CA ARG A 169 -4.49 -21.38 10.38
C ARG A 169 -5.99 -21.47 10.09
N ALA A 170 -6.85 -20.84 10.89
CA ALA A 170 -8.29 -20.83 10.68
C ALA A 170 -8.67 -20.17 9.33
N VAL A 171 -7.92 -19.17 8.89
CA VAL A 171 -8.12 -18.49 7.59
C VAL A 171 -7.67 -19.37 6.43
N CYS A 172 -6.46 -19.94 6.48
CA CYS A 172 -5.85 -20.57 5.31
C CYS A 172 -6.11 -22.07 5.19
N ASN A 173 -6.27 -22.78 6.30
CA ASN A 173 -6.39 -24.24 6.30
C ASN A 173 -7.62 -24.76 5.55
N PRO A 174 -8.82 -24.15 5.65
CA PRO A 174 -10.00 -24.64 4.93
C PRO A 174 -9.78 -24.70 3.41
N LEU A 175 -9.25 -23.63 2.81
CA LEU A 175 -8.95 -23.60 1.38
C LEU A 175 -7.77 -24.52 1.02
N THR A 176 -6.79 -24.64 1.91
CA THR A 176 -5.67 -25.57 1.71
C THR A 176 -6.16 -27.01 1.64
N ASP A 177 -7.06 -27.42 2.53
CA ASP A 177 -7.64 -28.76 2.58
C ASP A 177 -8.55 -29.04 1.37
N GLU A 178 -9.28 -28.03 0.89
CA GLU A 178 -10.10 -28.13 -0.33
C GLU A 178 -9.21 -28.38 -1.56
N LEU A 179 -8.12 -27.61 -1.71
CA LEU A 179 -7.24 -27.68 -2.89
C LEU A 179 -6.26 -28.86 -2.86
N PHE A 180 -5.92 -29.33 -1.65
CA PHE A 180 -5.05 -30.47 -1.38
C PHE A 180 -5.69 -31.45 -0.38
N PRO A 181 -6.74 -32.21 -0.78
CA PRO A 181 -7.41 -33.16 0.11
C PRO A 181 -6.49 -34.23 0.68
N ASP A 182 -5.48 -34.65 -0.11
CA ASP A 182 -4.28 -35.32 0.41
C ASP A 182 -3.18 -34.28 0.63
N TRP A 183 -3.08 -33.75 1.86
CA TRP A 183 -2.11 -32.71 2.19
C TRP A 183 -0.66 -33.15 1.97
N LYS A 184 -0.37 -34.47 1.95
CA LYS A 184 0.98 -34.99 1.67
C LYS A 184 1.43 -34.69 0.24
N VAL A 185 0.54 -34.28 -0.64
CA VAL A 185 0.90 -33.70 -1.95
C VAL A 185 1.80 -32.46 -1.74
N LEU A 186 1.53 -31.62 -0.73
CA LEU A 186 2.40 -30.49 -0.40
C LEU A 186 3.79 -30.94 0.05
N THR A 187 3.89 -32.04 0.80
CA THR A 187 5.18 -32.65 1.17
C THR A 187 5.96 -33.09 -0.08
N LYS A 188 5.29 -33.72 -1.06
CA LYS A 188 5.92 -34.14 -2.33
C LYS A 188 6.38 -32.96 -3.17
N ILE A 189 5.57 -31.89 -3.26
CA ILE A 189 5.98 -30.65 -3.94
C ILE A 189 7.17 -30.03 -3.19
N GLY A 190 7.13 -30.01 -1.87
CA GLY A 190 8.24 -29.57 -1.02
C GLY A 190 9.52 -30.36 -1.30
N ALA A 191 9.46 -31.69 -1.41
CA ALA A 191 10.61 -32.52 -1.71
C ALA A 191 11.25 -32.20 -3.07
N GLU A 192 10.45 -31.89 -4.11
CA GLU A 192 10.94 -31.49 -5.43
C GLU A 192 11.82 -30.22 -5.37
N ILE A 193 11.56 -29.34 -4.41
CA ILE A 193 12.27 -28.07 -4.20
C ILE A 193 12.97 -28.00 -2.83
N TYR A 194 13.38 -29.16 -2.30
CA TYR A 194 14.20 -29.28 -1.09
C TYR A 194 13.59 -28.69 0.20
N GLN A 195 12.26 -28.54 0.27
CA GLN A 195 11.49 -28.07 1.43
C GLN A 195 10.73 -29.19 2.17
N GLU A 196 11.04 -30.47 1.93
CA GLU A 196 10.27 -31.61 2.46
C GLU A 196 10.04 -31.55 3.98
N GLU A 197 11.10 -31.33 4.77
CA GLU A 197 11.01 -31.33 6.24
C GLU A 197 10.06 -30.23 6.75
N PHE A 198 10.15 -29.02 6.18
CA PHE A 198 9.23 -27.93 6.50
C PHE A 198 7.79 -28.23 6.06
N CYS A 199 7.63 -28.92 4.94
CA CYS A 199 6.34 -29.31 4.38
C CYS A 199 5.81 -30.66 4.90
N SER A 200 6.39 -31.20 5.98
CA SER A 200 6.00 -32.50 6.57
C SER A 200 5.12 -32.37 7.82
N ASP A 201 4.73 -31.15 8.21
CA ASP A 201 3.86 -30.90 9.35
C ASP A 201 2.43 -30.52 8.90
N TYR A 202 1.45 -31.31 9.34
CA TYR A 202 0.04 -31.08 9.05
C TYR A 202 -0.46 -29.76 9.65
N GLU A 203 -0.01 -29.36 10.86
CA GLU A 203 -0.50 -28.14 11.50
C GLU A 203 -0.15 -26.88 10.72
N THR A 204 0.98 -26.88 10.02
CA THR A 204 1.56 -25.74 9.31
C THR A 204 1.49 -25.88 7.78
N ARG A 205 0.67 -26.81 7.27
CA ARG A 205 0.52 -27.09 5.82
C ARG A 205 0.18 -25.86 4.96
N SER A 206 -0.60 -24.92 5.47
CA SER A 206 -0.88 -23.66 4.77
C SER A 206 0.38 -22.78 4.68
N GLU A 207 1.22 -22.75 5.72
CA GLU A 207 2.53 -22.07 5.72
C GLU A 207 3.50 -22.72 4.70
N CYS A 208 3.45 -24.05 4.55
CA CYS A 208 4.12 -24.74 3.43
C CYS A 208 3.59 -24.25 2.08
N ALA A 209 2.27 -24.23 1.88
CA ALA A 209 1.69 -23.78 0.61
C ALA A 209 2.10 -22.33 0.25
N HIS A 210 2.11 -21.42 1.21
CA HIS A 210 2.61 -20.04 1.04
C HIS A 210 4.10 -20.00 0.65
N THR A 211 4.93 -20.79 1.33
CA THR A 211 6.37 -20.88 1.06
C THR A 211 6.63 -21.42 -0.34
N LEU A 212 5.90 -22.46 -0.75
CA LEU A 212 6.01 -23.03 -2.09
C LEU A 212 5.56 -22.05 -3.18
N PHE A 213 4.49 -21.28 -2.95
CA PHE A 213 4.10 -20.21 -3.87
C PHE A 213 5.19 -19.15 -4.03
N ASP A 214 5.79 -18.68 -2.94
CA ASP A 214 6.86 -17.67 -2.97
C ASP A 214 8.06 -18.15 -3.79
N ILE A 215 8.50 -19.39 -3.56
CA ILE A 215 9.60 -20.00 -4.31
C ILE A 215 9.21 -20.19 -5.78
N ALA A 216 7.98 -20.65 -6.07
CA ALA A 216 7.52 -20.87 -7.43
C ALA A 216 7.46 -19.55 -8.23
N ALA A 217 6.98 -18.46 -7.61
CA ALA A 217 6.96 -17.14 -8.23
C ALA A 217 8.37 -16.62 -8.53
N ALA A 218 9.33 -16.84 -7.60
CA ALA A 218 10.73 -16.51 -7.82
C ALA A 218 11.34 -17.32 -8.99
N LYS A 219 11.12 -18.65 -9.01
CA LYS A 219 11.60 -19.52 -10.08
C LYS A 219 10.96 -19.20 -11.43
N ARG A 220 9.69 -18.78 -11.46
CA ARG A 220 9.02 -18.31 -12.68
C ARG A 220 9.71 -17.08 -13.26
N ALA A 221 10.04 -16.12 -12.41
CA ALA A 221 10.66 -14.86 -12.83
C ALA A 221 12.04 -15.05 -13.48
N VAL A 222 12.80 -16.05 -13.04
CA VAL A 222 14.11 -16.39 -13.64
C VAL A 222 14.03 -17.46 -14.72
N GLY A 223 12.83 -17.92 -15.08
CA GLY A 223 12.60 -18.91 -16.14
C GLY A 223 12.85 -20.36 -15.73
N ASP A 224 13.02 -20.65 -14.44
CA ASP A 224 13.40 -21.97 -13.93
C ASP A 224 12.24 -22.81 -13.40
N LEU A 225 11.02 -22.25 -13.29
CA LEU A 225 9.87 -22.97 -12.73
C LEU A 225 9.60 -24.31 -13.44
N HIS A 226 9.78 -24.36 -14.76
CA HIS A 226 9.59 -25.57 -15.57
C HIS A 226 10.49 -26.76 -15.20
N LYS A 227 11.58 -26.51 -14.44
CA LYS A 227 12.46 -27.56 -13.91
C LYS A 227 11.81 -28.35 -12.76
N TYR A 228 10.72 -27.82 -12.20
CA TYR A 228 10.02 -28.35 -11.02
C TYR A 228 8.56 -28.61 -11.41
N GLN A 229 8.29 -29.80 -11.97
CA GLN A 229 7.02 -30.13 -12.60
C GLN A 229 5.85 -30.14 -11.60
N LEU A 230 6.05 -30.65 -10.39
CA LEU A 230 5.02 -30.65 -9.36
C LEU A 230 4.74 -29.23 -8.86
N LEU A 231 5.78 -28.43 -8.65
CA LEU A 231 5.65 -27.04 -8.22
C LEU A 231 4.93 -26.19 -9.28
N GLU A 232 5.32 -26.33 -10.55
CA GLU A 232 4.70 -25.63 -11.69
C GLU A 232 3.23 -26.01 -11.85
N ALA A 233 2.91 -27.32 -11.85
CA ALA A 233 1.55 -27.81 -12.02
C ALA A 233 0.58 -27.34 -10.93
N ASN A 234 1.09 -26.96 -9.75
CA ASN A 234 0.29 -26.52 -8.62
C ASN A 234 0.39 -25.01 -8.34
N PHE A 235 1.07 -24.24 -9.19
CA PHE A 235 1.31 -22.80 -9.01
C PHE A 235 0.04 -22.02 -8.63
N GLU A 236 -1.04 -22.19 -9.40
CA GLU A 236 -2.29 -21.44 -9.19
C GLU A 236 -3.03 -21.84 -7.90
N LYS A 237 -2.93 -23.10 -7.47
CA LYS A 237 -3.50 -23.56 -6.19
C LYS A 237 -2.75 -22.92 -5.02
N LEU A 238 -1.43 -22.95 -5.06
CA LEU A 238 -0.57 -22.35 -4.03
C LEU A 238 -0.76 -20.82 -3.98
N ARG A 239 -0.89 -20.18 -5.15
CA ARG A 239 -1.22 -18.75 -5.26
C ARG A 239 -2.56 -18.42 -4.61
N SER A 240 -3.59 -19.23 -4.85
CA SER A 240 -4.94 -19.00 -4.32
C SER A 240 -4.99 -19.05 -2.79
N ILE A 241 -4.20 -19.94 -2.17
CA ILE A 241 -4.07 -20.00 -0.71
C ILE A 241 -3.42 -18.72 -0.16
N THR A 242 -2.35 -18.25 -0.80
CA THR A 242 -1.70 -16.97 -0.43
C THR A 242 -2.61 -15.76 -0.66
N HIS A 243 -3.38 -15.78 -1.73
CA HIS A 243 -4.38 -14.76 -1.98
C HIS A 243 -5.44 -14.73 -0.88
N ALA A 244 -5.95 -15.88 -0.40
CA ALA A 244 -6.93 -15.92 0.67
C ALA A 244 -6.42 -15.30 1.98
N LEU A 245 -5.13 -15.51 2.29
CA LEU A 245 -4.47 -14.87 3.44
C LEU A 245 -4.42 -13.34 3.26
N PHE A 246 -3.90 -12.87 2.13
CA PHE A 246 -3.77 -11.44 1.88
C PHE A 246 -5.13 -10.75 1.76
N ASP A 247 -6.12 -11.44 1.21
CA ASP A 247 -7.49 -10.97 1.16
C ASP A 247 -8.04 -10.74 2.56
N TYR A 248 -7.93 -11.73 3.46
CA TYR A 248 -8.35 -11.61 4.86
C TYR A 248 -7.67 -10.42 5.57
N GLU A 249 -6.38 -10.21 5.31
CA GLU A 249 -5.61 -9.17 5.98
C GLU A 249 -5.80 -7.77 5.37
N PHE A 250 -5.87 -7.63 4.06
CA PHE A 250 -5.64 -6.33 3.43
C PHE A 250 -6.87 -5.72 2.81
N HIS A 251 -7.98 -6.47 2.68
CA HIS A 251 -9.24 -5.86 2.30
C HIS A 251 -9.68 -4.82 3.33
N TYR A 252 -10.42 -3.83 2.86
CA TYR A 252 -11.08 -2.86 3.73
C TYR A 252 -12.59 -3.00 3.59
N ASN A 253 -13.28 -3.10 4.72
CA ASN A 253 -14.73 -3.13 4.80
C ASN A 253 -15.18 -2.11 5.84
N HIS A 254 -15.75 -1.00 5.40
CA HIS A 254 -16.25 0.06 6.28
C HIS A 254 -17.34 -0.41 7.25
N SER A 255 -18.05 -1.51 6.94
CA SER A 255 -19.05 -2.09 7.85
C SER A 255 -18.46 -2.99 8.93
N ASP A 256 -17.18 -3.36 8.83
CA ASP A 256 -16.49 -4.13 9.87
C ASP A 256 -16.07 -3.19 11.01
N PRO A 257 -16.48 -3.42 12.26
CA PRO A 257 -16.18 -2.50 13.37
C PRO A 257 -14.69 -2.33 13.67
N LEU A 258 -13.88 -3.37 13.47
CA LEU A 258 -12.44 -3.27 13.69
C LEU A 258 -11.80 -2.40 12.60
N MET A 259 -12.13 -2.68 11.33
CA MET A 259 -11.60 -1.94 10.20
C MET A 259 -12.08 -0.48 10.20
N LEU A 260 -13.34 -0.22 10.55
CA LEU A 260 -13.87 1.13 10.69
C LEU A 260 -13.06 1.95 11.71
N ASN A 261 -12.80 1.39 12.88
CA ASN A 261 -12.06 2.09 13.93
C ASN A 261 -10.57 2.23 13.60
N GLN A 262 -9.96 1.25 12.93
CA GLN A 262 -8.55 1.31 12.51
C GLN A 262 -8.31 2.17 11.27
N GLY A 263 -9.34 2.35 10.44
CA GLY A 263 -9.20 2.80 9.07
C GLY A 263 -8.63 1.73 8.16
N GLY A 264 -8.54 2.03 6.87
CA GLY A 264 -7.86 1.17 5.90
C GLY A 264 -6.39 1.00 6.25
N ARG A 265 -5.84 -0.21 6.12
CA ARG A 265 -4.41 -0.46 6.46
C ARG A 265 -3.44 0.28 5.53
N GLY A 266 -3.90 0.66 4.33
CA GLY A 266 -3.18 1.52 3.40
C GLY A 266 -3.46 3.02 3.58
N GLN A 267 -4.31 3.41 4.54
CA GLN A 267 -4.77 4.79 4.71
C GLN A 267 -3.63 5.78 4.87
N GLN A 268 -2.59 5.43 5.63
CA GLN A 268 -1.44 6.33 5.83
C GLN A 268 -0.75 6.71 4.52
N PHE A 269 -0.61 5.75 3.60
CA PHE A 269 0.00 6.00 2.30
C PHE A 269 -0.93 6.79 1.39
N VAL A 270 -2.20 6.39 1.29
CA VAL A 270 -3.17 7.09 0.42
C VAL A 270 -3.41 8.53 0.90
N GLN A 271 -3.43 8.75 2.21
CA GLN A 271 -3.47 10.10 2.79
C GLN A 271 -2.21 10.90 2.44
N GLN A 272 -1.03 10.29 2.50
CA GLN A 272 0.21 10.94 2.05
C GLN A 272 0.15 11.33 0.57
N VAL A 273 -0.47 10.50 -0.28
CA VAL A 273 -0.70 10.83 -1.70
C VAL A 273 -1.53 12.10 -1.83
N VAL A 274 -2.66 12.19 -1.12
CA VAL A 274 -3.50 13.40 -1.10
C VAL A 274 -2.72 14.62 -0.60
N THR A 275 -2.02 14.50 0.53
CA THR A 275 -1.23 15.61 1.10
C THR A 275 -0.15 16.11 0.16
N ASN A 276 0.52 15.22 -0.57
CA ASN A 276 1.51 15.60 -1.57
C ASN A 276 0.89 16.42 -2.72
N MET A 277 -0.31 16.02 -3.18
CA MET A 277 -1.05 16.74 -4.23
C MET A 277 -1.52 18.11 -3.75
N GLU A 278 -2.05 18.21 -2.53
CA GLU A 278 -2.42 19.49 -1.92
C GLU A 278 -1.23 20.42 -1.79
N GLY A 279 -0.04 19.87 -1.46
CA GLY A 279 1.19 20.63 -1.43
C GLY A 279 1.57 21.21 -2.79
N VAL A 280 1.32 20.50 -3.90
CA VAL A 280 1.52 21.03 -5.26
C VAL A 280 0.52 22.14 -5.56
N MET A 281 -0.75 21.93 -5.21
CA MET A 281 -1.82 22.93 -5.39
C MET A 281 -1.54 24.21 -4.58
N ALA A 282 -0.93 24.08 -3.40
CA ALA A 282 -0.54 25.18 -2.52
C ALA A 282 0.84 25.78 -2.83
N GLY A 283 1.61 25.18 -3.75
CA GLY A 283 2.97 25.60 -4.07
C GLY A 283 4.04 25.28 -3.00
N SER A 284 3.71 24.47 -1.99
CA SER A 284 4.65 24.02 -0.96
C SER A 284 5.41 22.74 -1.32
N ASN A 285 4.97 22.03 -2.35
CA ASN A 285 5.64 20.85 -2.92
C ASN A 285 5.95 21.10 -4.40
N SER A 286 7.24 21.11 -4.76
CA SER A 286 7.72 21.30 -6.14
C SER A 286 8.07 20.01 -6.87
N TYR A 287 8.02 18.85 -6.21
CA TYR A 287 8.39 17.57 -6.81
C TYR A 287 7.39 17.17 -7.89
N LYS A 288 7.90 16.93 -9.10
CA LYS A 288 7.12 16.35 -10.21
C LYS A 288 7.04 14.83 -10.09
N LEU A 289 8.06 14.18 -9.52
CA LEU A 289 8.07 12.74 -9.21
C LEU A 289 8.22 12.53 -7.71
N MET A 290 7.28 11.82 -7.11
CA MET A 290 7.46 11.24 -5.77
C MET A 290 7.42 9.72 -5.86
N HIS A 291 8.53 9.08 -5.55
CA HIS A 291 8.75 7.66 -5.83
C HIS A 291 8.93 6.87 -4.53
N TYR A 292 8.23 5.75 -4.43
CA TYR A 292 8.15 4.90 -3.24
C TYR A 292 8.36 3.43 -3.62
N SER A 293 9.41 2.80 -3.07
CA SER A 293 9.75 1.39 -3.29
C SER A 293 9.48 0.56 -2.03
N ALA A 294 8.63 -0.47 -2.16
CA ALA A 294 8.13 -1.21 -1.01
C ALA A 294 7.77 -2.67 -1.37
N HIS A 295 6.70 -3.20 -0.76
CA HIS A 295 6.34 -4.60 -0.79
C HIS A 295 4.94 -4.84 -1.38
N ASP A 296 4.65 -6.10 -1.66
CA ASP A 296 3.29 -6.60 -1.86
C ASP A 296 2.44 -6.31 -0.62
N THR A 297 2.97 -6.52 0.59
CA THR A 297 2.31 -6.16 1.85
C THR A 297 2.15 -4.67 2.07
N THR A 298 2.66 -3.82 1.16
CA THR A 298 2.40 -2.37 1.13
C THR A 298 1.34 -2.04 0.10
N LEU A 299 1.46 -2.59 -1.11
CA LEU A 299 0.49 -2.36 -2.19
C LEU A 299 -0.87 -2.99 -1.90
N SER A 300 -0.92 -4.20 -1.36
CA SER A 300 -2.19 -4.90 -1.07
C SER A 300 -3.11 -4.10 -0.15
N PRO A 301 -2.64 -3.61 1.02
CA PRO A 301 -3.48 -2.76 1.87
C PRO A 301 -3.81 -1.41 1.23
N VAL A 302 -2.96 -0.86 0.36
CA VAL A 302 -3.27 0.36 -0.42
C VAL A 302 -4.41 0.09 -1.40
N TRP A 303 -4.37 -1.01 -2.16
CA TRP A 303 -5.47 -1.40 -3.05
C TRP A 303 -6.76 -1.71 -2.29
N GLY A 304 -6.66 -2.42 -1.16
CA GLY A 304 -7.81 -2.69 -0.30
C GLY A 304 -8.45 -1.42 0.24
N THR A 305 -7.64 -0.45 0.68
CA THR A 305 -8.10 0.89 1.09
C THR A 305 -8.76 1.63 -0.06
N LEU A 306 -8.27 1.44 -1.29
CA LEU A 306 -8.88 1.99 -2.50
C LEU A 306 -10.07 1.17 -3.04
N GLY A 307 -10.61 0.25 -2.22
CA GLY A 307 -11.83 -0.51 -2.52
C GLY A 307 -11.64 -1.66 -3.52
N ASP A 308 -10.42 -2.10 -3.76
CA ASP A 308 -10.13 -3.20 -4.66
C ASP A 308 -9.78 -4.48 -3.91
N ARG A 309 -10.45 -5.56 -4.32
CA ARG A 309 -10.34 -6.91 -3.79
C ARG A 309 -10.07 -7.93 -4.92
N THR A 310 -9.65 -7.45 -6.10
CA THR A 310 -9.27 -8.30 -7.23
C THR A 310 -7.99 -9.08 -6.92
N PRO A 311 -7.71 -10.19 -7.63
CA PRO A 311 -6.50 -10.98 -7.42
C PRO A 311 -5.19 -10.18 -7.49
N HIS A 312 -5.09 -9.20 -8.39
CA HIS A 312 -3.90 -8.35 -8.49
C HIS A 312 -3.86 -7.24 -7.43
N GLY A 313 -5.01 -6.86 -6.86
CA GLY A 313 -5.08 -5.93 -5.74
C GLY A 313 -4.62 -6.59 -4.45
N MET A 314 -5.17 -7.78 -4.16
CA MET A 314 -4.85 -8.52 -2.93
C MET A 314 -3.52 -9.25 -3.00
N LEU A 315 -3.04 -9.68 -4.18
CA LEU A 315 -1.72 -10.32 -4.29
C LEU A 315 -0.92 -9.71 -5.46
N PRO A 316 -0.32 -8.53 -5.25
CA PRO A 316 0.45 -7.81 -6.27
C PRO A 316 1.60 -8.67 -6.83
N PRO A 317 1.70 -8.89 -8.16
CA PRO A 317 2.86 -9.53 -8.78
C PRO A 317 4.14 -8.68 -8.62
N PHE A 318 5.30 -9.26 -8.93
CA PHE A 318 6.57 -8.54 -8.82
C PHE A 318 6.56 -7.29 -9.70
N ALA A 319 7.16 -6.21 -9.20
CA ALA A 319 7.22 -4.92 -9.89
C ALA A 319 5.85 -4.34 -10.29
N GLN A 320 4.74 -4.76 -9.65
CA GLN A 320 3.48 -4.03 -9.78
C GLN A 320 3.66 -2.60 -9.27
N VAL A 321 3.07 -1.66 -9.99
CA VAL A 321 3.07 -0.23 -9.68
C VAL A 321 1.65 0.29 -9.50
N LEU A 322 1.50 1.16 -8.51
CA LEU A 322 0.46 2.17 -8.43
C LEU A 322 1.06 3.49 -8.91
N VAL A 323 0.37 4.16 -9.83
CA VAL A 323 0.74 5.49 -10.31
C VAL A 323 -0.41 6.46 -10.06
N ALA A 324 -0.15 7.50 -9.27
CA ALA A 324 -1.10 8.55 -8.96
C ALA A 324 -0.69 9.86 -9.66
N GLU A 325 -1.52 10.33 -10.59
CA GLU A 325 -1.31 11.55 -11.35
C GLU A 325 -2.21 12.66 -10.79
N LEU A 326 -1.62 13.79 -10.40
CA LEU A 326 -2.36 15.05 -10.21
C LEU A 326 -2.39 15.78 -11.54
N MET A 327 -3.57 16.15 -12.00
CA MET A 327 -3.78 16.85 -13.27
C MET A 327 -4.58 18.13 -13.04
N GLN A 328 -4.40 19.10 -13.93
CA GLN A 328 -5.22 20.31 -13.97
C GLN A 328 -5.81 20.50 -15.36
N ASN A 329 -7.09 20.80 -15.42
CA ASN A 329 -7.74 21.25 -16.65
C ASN A 329 -7.23 22.67 -16.98
N THR A 330 -6.55 22.81 -18.11
CA THR A 330 -5.89 24.05 -18.52
C THR A 330 -6.86 25.18 -18.89
N MET A 331 -8.14 24.87 -19.11
CA MET A 331 -9.18 25.86 -19.40
C MET A 331 -9.93 26.31 -18.15
N THR A 332 -10.26 25.38 -17.25
CA THR A 332 -11.10 25.67 -16.07
C THR A 332 -10.31 25.86 -14.78
N GLY A 333 -9.06 25.39 -14.74
CA GLY A 333 -8.23 25.37 -13.53
C GLY A 333 -8.59 24.24 -12.54
N ALA A 334 -9.63 23.46 -12.80
CA ALA A 334 -10.06 22.36 -11.93
C ALA A 334 -9.02 21.24 -11.86
N TYR A 335 -8.87 20.65 -10.68
CA TYR A 335 -7.91 19.57 -10.42
C TYR A 335 -8.57 18.19 -10.47
N TYR A 336 -7.83 17.23 -11.01
CA TYR A 336 -8.26 15.84 -11.19
C TYR A 336 -7.16 14.91 -10.73
N VAL A 337 -7.56 13.69 -10.35
CA VAL A 337 -6.65 12.62 -9.99
C VAL A 337 -6.87 11.44 -10.92
N ARG A 338 -5.78 10.81 -11.33
CA ARG A 338 -5.80 9.49 -11.97
C ARG A 338 -5.00 8.49 -11.16
N ILE A 339 -5.59 7.35 -10.82
CA ILE A 339 -4.87 6.23 -10.22
C ILE A 339 -4.80 5.10 -11.23
N LEU A 340 -3.59 4.63 -11.55
CA LEU A 340 -3.34 3.55 -12.48
C LEU A 340 -2.64 2.39 -11.78
N ARG A 341 -2.93 1.16 -12.24
CA ARG A 341 -2.23 -0.05 -11.85
C ARG A 341 -1.60 -0.70 -13.07
N GLY A 342 -0.37 -1.18 -12.94
CA GLY A 342 0.26 -1.98 -13.99
C GLY A 342 1.40 -2.82 -13.42
N HIS A 343 1.92 -3.74 -14.22
CA HIS A 343 3.08 -4.55 -13.86
C HIS A 343 3.76 -5.07 -15.14
N PRO A 344 5.06 -5.40 -15.07
CA PRO A 344 5.70 -6.12 -16.15
C PRO A 344 5.20 -7.57 -16.23
N GLY A 345 5.43 -8.22 -17.37
CA GLY A 345 5.32 -9.67 -17.45
C GLY A 345 6.18 -10.37 -16.38
N GLN A 346 5.82 -11.59 -16.00
CA GLN A 346 6.35 -12.26 -14.79
C GLN A 346 7.34 -13.39 -15.08
N SER A 347 7.78 -13.51 -16.34
CA SER A 347 8.73 -14.53 -16.80
C SER A 347 9.54 -14.04 -18.01
N PRO A 348 10.74 -14.59 -18.27
CA PRO A 348 11.62 -14.06 -19.32
C PRO A 348 11.03 -14.03 -20.73
N ASP A 349 10.16 -14.97 -21.07
CA ASP A 349 9.46 -15.06 -22.37
C ASP A 349 8.54 -13.87 -22.66
N THR A 350 8.08 -13.18 -21.63
CA THR A 350 7.31 -11.93 -21.76
C THR A 350 8.19 -10.70 -22.03
N ASN A 351 9.51 -10.88 -22.05
CA ASN A 351 10.51 -9.82 -22.03
C ASN A 351 10.29 -8.82 -20.87
N PHE A 352 9.57 -9.18 -19.80
CA PHE A 352 9.21 -8.25 -18.73
C PHE A 352 8.62 -6.92 -19.22
N GLU A 353 7.92 -6.93 -20.36
CA GLU A 353 7.29 -5.73 -20.91
C GLU A 353 6.20 -5.24 -19.97
N PHE A 354 6.18 -3.92 -19.73
CA PHE A 354 5.20 -3.30 -18.85
C PHE A 354 3.85 -3.12 -19.55
N ALA A 355 2.77 -3.48 -18.84
CA ALA A 355 1.41 -3.19 -19.27
C ALA A 355 0.58 -2.62 -18.13
N TRP A 356 -0.36 -1.74 -18.49
CA TRP A 356 -1.44 -1.34 -17.59
C TRP A 356 -2.39 -2.50 -17.35
N ASP A 357 -2.85 -2.64 -16.12
CA ASP A 357 -3.81 -3.67 -15.73
C ASP A 357 -5.25 -3.18 -16.00
N PRO A 358 -5.96 -3.75 -16.99
CA PRO A 358 -7.30 -3.32 -17.35
C PRO A 358 -8.36 -3.71 -16.31
N SER A 359 -8.04 -4.58 -15.35
CA SER A 359 -8.97 -4.99 -14.29
C SER A 359 -9.12 -3.93 -13.19
N TRP A 360 -8.21 -2.95 -13.12
CA TRP A 360 -8.31 -1.87 -12.16
C TRP A 360 -9.28 -0.79 -12.64
N GLN A 361 -10.23 -0.44 -11.75
CA GLN A 361 -11.14 0.67 -11.95
C GLN A 361 -11.24 1.51 -10.68
N MET A 362 -10.78 2.75 -10.75
CA MET A 362 -10.79 3.70 -9.65
C MET A 362 -12.23 4.02 -9.21
N GLN A 363 -12.44 4.18 -7.91
CA GLN A 363 -13.69 4.61 -7.30
C GLN A 363 -13.52 5.98 -6.65
N CYS A 364 -14.55 6.83 -6.72
CA CYS A 364 -14.57 8.15 -6.11
C CYS A 364 -15.95 8.43 -5.48
N ILE A 365 -16.04 9.48 -4.66
CA ILE A 365 -17.29 9.87 -3.98
C ILE A 365 -17.63 11.32 -4.36
N ASP A 366 -18.78 11.52 -5.00
CA ASP A 366 -19.23 12.86 -5.37
C ASP A 366 -19.63 13.72 -4.15
N ASP A 367 -20.02 14.98 -4.40
CA ASP A 367 -20.45 15.92 -3.35
C ASP A 367 -21.76 15.55 -2.68
N LEU A 368 -22.55 14.65 -3.28
CA LEU A 368 -23.77 14.07 -2.72
C LEU A 368 -23.49 12.82 -1.85
N GLY A 369 -22.24 12.35 -1.79
CA GLY A 369 -21.86 11.14 -1.06
C GLY A 369 -22.08 9.85 -1.84
N THR A 370 -22.30 9.92 -3.16
CA THR A 370 -22.52 8.75 -4.01
C THR A 370 -21.18 8.21 -4.50
N THR A 371 -20.90 6.93 -4.23
CA THR A 371 -19.75 6.23 -4.79
C THR A 371 -19.99 5.92 -6.27
N TYR A 372 -19.01 6.24 -7.12
CA TYR A 372 -19.06 5.91 -8.54
C TYR A 372 -17.71 5.37 -9.03
N LYS A 373 -17.76 4.59 -10.12
CA LYS A 373 -16.56 4.11 -10.80
C LYS A 373 -16.09 5.15 -11.83
N ALA A 374 -14.86 5.63 -11.67
CA ALA A 374 -14.28 6.65 -12.51
C ALA A 374 -14.02 6.13 -13.94
N LYS A 375 -14.43 6.91 -14.93
CA LYS A 375 -14.10 6.64 -16.34
C LYS A 375 -12.61 6.92 -16.56
N GLU A 376 -11.92 6.02 -17.26
CA GLU A 376 -10.46 6.11 -17.53
C GLU A 376 -9.61 6.25 -16.25
N ASN A 377 -10.16 5.86 -15.11
CA ASN A 377 -9.59 6.06 -13.78
C ASN A 377 -9.36 7.53 -13.42
N ILE A 378 -10.16 8.46 -13.94
CA ILE A 378 -10.06 9.91 -13.66
C ILE A 378 -11.29 10.38 -12.87
N CYS A 379 -11.07 11.08 -11.76
CA CYS A 379 -12.12 11.85 -11.11
C CYS A 379 -11.63 13.20 -10.59
N LEU A 380 -12.56 14.06 -10.16
CA LEU A 380 -12.23 15.33 -9.52
C LEU A 380 -11.37 15.09 -8.29
N PHE A 381 -10.41 15.98 -8.03
CA PHE A 381 -9.54 15.88 -6.86
C PHE A 381 -10.34 15.80 -5.56
N ASP A 382 -11.38 16.62 -5.43
CA ASP A 382 -12.24 16.62 -4.24
C ASP A 382 -13.04 15.32 -4.07
N ASP A 383 -13.42 14.67 -5.17
CA ASP A 383 -14.13 13.38 -5.13
C ASP A 383 -13.20 12.24 -4.69
N PHE A 384 -11.96 12.27 -5.18
CA PHE A 384 -10.93 11.34 -4.71
C PHE A 384 -10.62 11.58 -3.24
N LYS A 385 -10.45 12.83 -2.82
CA LYS A 385 -10.21 13.18 -1.42
C LYS A 385 -11.36 12.73 -0.50
N ARG A 386 -12.61 12.88 -0.93
CA ARG A 386 -13.78 12.32 -0.21
C ARG A 386 -13.72 10.80 -0.11
N PHE A 387 -13.31 10.12 -1.18
CA PHE A 387 -13.13 8.66 -1.16
C PHE A 387 -12.01 8.22 -0.22
N VAL A 388 -10.87 8.91 -0.21
CA VAL A 388 -9.78 8.63 0.76
C VAL A 388 -10.24 8.87 2.21
N LYS A 389 -11.08 9.89 2.42
CA LYS A 389 -11.69 10.16 3.73
C LYS A 389 -12.63 9.03 4.19
N TRP A 390 -13.28 8.33 3.26
CA TRP A 390 -14.19 7.23 3.58
C TRP A 390 -13.48 6.04 4.26
N SER A 391 -12.17 5.89 4.06
CA SER A 391 -11.34 4.87 4.72
C SER A 391 -10.52 5.41 5.90
N GLU A 392 -10.76 6.64 6.34
CA GLU A 392 -10.18 7.17 7.59
C GLU A 392 -10.67 6.40 8.81
N PRO A 393 -9.84 6.32 9.87
CA PRO A 393 -10.26 5.70 11.11
C PRO A 393 -11.37 6.49 11.81
N ALA A 394 -12.38 5.78 12.32
CA ALA A 394 -13.40 6.36 13.19
C ALA A 394 -12.91 6.59 14.63
N ASP A 395 -11.87 5.87 15.06
CA ASP A 395 -11.26 6.03 16.38
C ASP A 395 -9.97 6.85 16.25
N GLU A 396 -9.72 7.78 17.19
CA GLU A 396 -8.54 8.66 17.16
C GLU A 396 -7.21 7.89 17.20
N ARG A 397 -7.22 6.64 17.68
CA ARG A 397 -6.04 5.76 17.69
C ARG A 397 -5.65 5.31 16.29
N GLY A 398 -6.56 5.31 15.32
CA GLY A 398 -6.32 4.79 13.98
C GLY A 398 -5.73 3.38 13.98
N TYR A 399 -4.64 3.16 13.26
CA TYR A 399 -3.96 1.85 13.21
C TYR A 399 -3.47 1.34 14.58
N CYS A 400 -3.46 2.18 15.63
CA CYS A 400 -3.17 1.80 17.01
C CYS A 400 -4.38 1.26 17.77
N TYR A 401 -5.60 1.38 17.22
CA TYR A 401 -6.79 0.73 17.73
C TYR A 401 -6.65 -0.79 17.57
N LEU A 402 -7.03 -1.56 18.58
CA LEU A 402 -6.94 -3.02 18.55
C LEU A 402 -8.21 -3.64 19.15
N ASP A 403 -8.63 -4.77 18.59
CA ASP A 403 -9.68 -5.60 19.19
C ASP A 403 -9.21 -6.25 20.50
N GLN A 404 -10.17 -6.71 21.31
CA GLN A 404 -9.88 -7.30 22.61
C GLN A 404 -8.98 -8.54 22.51
N ALA A 405 -9.19 -9.39 21.51
CA ALA A 405 -8.37 -10.60 21.34
C ALA A 405 -6.90 -10.26 21.08
N THR A 406 -6.64 -9.18 20.34
CA THR A 406 -5.29 -8.67 20.09
C THR A 406 -4.70 -8.01 21.34
N MET A 407 -5.52 -7.29 22.11
CA MET A 407 -5.10 -6.73 23.40
C MET A 407 -4.71 -7.82 24.41
N ASP A 408 -5.45 -8.93 24.43
CA ASP A 408 -5.16 -10.09 25.29
C ASP A 408 -3.81 -10.75 24.90
N ILE A 409 -3.48 -10.82 23.60
CA ILE A 409 -2.17 -11.27 23.11
C ILE A 409 -1.05 -10.32 23.56
N ILE A 410 -1.32 -9.00 23.54
CA ILE A 410 -0.35 -7.98 23.93
C ILE A 410 -0.04 -8.05 25.42
N ASN A 411 -1.06 -8.28 26.26
CA ASN A 411 -0.93 -8.50 27.70
C ASN A 411 -0.06 -7.43 28.39
N CYS A 412 -0.33 -6.15 28.10
CA CYS A 412 0.40 -5.05 28.72
C CYS A 412 0.07 -4.95 30.23
N PRO A 413 1.06 -4.77 31.12
CA PRO A 413 0.80 -4.51 32.53
C PRO A 413 0.00 -3.22 32.72
N THR A 414 -1.03 -3.28 33.55
CA THR A 414 -1.90 -2.16 33.94
C THR A 414 -1.34 -1.32 35.09
N GLU A 415 -0.41 -1.86 35.87
CA GLU A 415 0.19 -1.14 37.00
C GLU A 415 1.04 0.06 36.54
N THR A 416 0.72 1.25 37.06
CA THR A 416 1.59 2.42 36.99
C THR A 416 2.71 2.26 38.01
N VAL A 417 3.96 2.21 37.54
CA VAL A 417 5.10 2.08 38.46
C VAL A 417 5.24 3.41 39.21
N VAL A 418 5.12 3.37 40.54
CA VAL A 418 5.37 4.54 41.40
C VAL A 418 6.82 4.99 41.19
N SER A 419 7.00 6.30 40.97
CA SER A 419 8.33 6.90 40.76
C SER A 419 9.26 6.57 41.93
N GLY A 420 10.40 5.94 41.65
CA GLY A 420 11.42 5.59 42.65
C GLY A 420 11.40 4.13 43.15
N THR A 421 10.41 3.32 42.79
CA THR A 421 10.41 1.87 43.11
C THR A 421 10.86 1.02 41.91
N PRO A 422 11.85 0.12 42.06
CA PRO A 422 12.20 -0.85 41.03
C PRO A 422 11.03 -1.81 40.81
N SER A 423 10.34 -1.69 39.68
CA SER A 423 9.33 -2.68 39.28
C SER A 423 10.01 -3.98 38.89
N THR A 424 9.70 -5.07 39.60
CA THR A 424 10.12 -6.44 39.28
C THR A 424 9.35 -7.05 38.10
N VAL A 425 8.22 -6.45 37.69
CA VAL A 425 7.38 -6.94 36.59
C VAL A 425 8.03 -6.65 35.24
N LEU A 426 8.43 -7.68 34.51
CA LEU A 426 8.95 -7.57 33.14
C LEU A 426 7.84 -7.09 32.19
N VAL A 427 8.10 -6.09 31.35
CA VAL A 427 7.17 -5.71 30.28
C VAL A 427 7.27 -6.76 29.17
N PRO A 428 6.19 -7.50 28.82
CA PRO A 428 6.24 -8.52 27.78
C PRO A 428 6.68 -7.95 26.44
N ARG A 429 7.32 -8.78 25.61
CA ARG A 429 7.83 -8.33 24.30
C ARG A 429 6.71 -7.78 23.41
N THR A 430 5.56 -8.44 23.39
CA THR A 430 4.36 -7.99 22.66
C THR A 430 3.91 -6.59 23.08
N CYS A 431 3.88 -6.32 24.39
CA CYS A 431 3.62 -4.98 24.94
C CYS A 431 4.67 -3.95 24.53
N GLN A 432 5.96 -4.29 24.58
CA GLN A 432 7.02 -3.38 24.12
C GLN A 432 6.81 -2.99 22.65
N LEU A 433 6.47 -3.96 21.80
CA LEU A 433 6.23 -3.73 20.37
C LEU A 433 5.05 -2.78 20.13
N TYR A 434 3.94 -2.96 20.85
CA TYR A 434 2.81 -2.03 20.78
C TYR A 434 3.19 -0.63 21.25
N ARG A 435 3.79 -0.52 22.44
CA ARG A 435 4.14 0.79 23.04
C ARG A 435 5.16 1.56 22.20
N SER A 436 6.08 0.89 21.52
CA SER A 436 7.01 1.53 20.59
C SER A 436 6.33 2.03 19.31
N ALA A 437 5.36 1.29 18.79
CA ALA A 437 4.62 1.68 17.57
C ALA A 437 3.57 2.77 17.85
N CYS A 438 2.98 2.76 19.05
CA CYS A 438 1.84 3.59 19.42
C CYS A 438 2.06 4.33 20.75
N PRO A 439 3.13 5.15 20.89
CA PRO A 439 3.53 5.73 22.16
C PRO A 439 2.48 6.68 22.76
N GLN A 440 1.68 7.35 21.92
CA GLN A 440 0.61 8.26 22.36
C GLN A 440 -0.56 7.53 23.02
N PHE A 441 -0.78 6.26 22.68
CA PHE A 441 -1.90 5.43 23.15
C PHE A 441 -1.42 4.26 24.03
N ALA A 442 -0.15 4.27 24.41
CA ALA A 442 0.53 3.19 25.12
C ALA A 442 0.15 3.04 26.60
N CYS A 443 -0.42 4.10 27.18
CA CYS A 443 -0.69 4.24 28.61
C CYS A 443 -2.11 4.73 28.86
N GLU A 444 -2.66 4.37 30.02
CA GLU A 444 -3.96 4.87 30.48
C GLU A 444 -3.91 6.38 30.76
N SER A 445 -5.10 6.99 30.79
CA SER A 445 -5.26 8.42 31.08
C SER A 445 -4.58 8.80 32.41
N GLY A 446 -3.85 9.92 32.40
CA GLY A 446 -3.07 10.38 33.56
C GLY A 446 -1.66 9.78 33.69
N SER A 447 -1.26 8.89 32.77
CA SER A 447 0.08 8.31 32.71
C SER A 447 0.83 8.68 31.44
N THR A 448 2.15 8.65 31.50
CA THR A 448 3.05 8.90 30.36
C THR A 448 3.97 7.71 30.13
N LEU A 449 4.25 7.41 28.86
CA LEU A 449 5.19 6.36 28.48
C LEU A 449 6.63 6.86 28.64
N ASN A 450 7.42 6.17 29.46
CA ASN A 450 8.87 6.33 29.43
C ASN A 450 9.42 5.60 28.20
N THR A 451 9.96 6.34 27.24
CA THR A 451 10.42 5.82 25.95
C THR A 451 11.66 4.94 26.04
N LEU A 452 12.42 5.01 27.14
CA LEU A 452 13.62 4.19 27.35
C LEU A 452 13.31 2.80 27.88
N ASN A 453 12.38 2.70 28.83
CA ASN A 453 12.04 1.42 29.48
C ASN A 453 10.65 0.89 29.10
N LEU A 454 9.88 1.63 28.29
CA LEU A 454 8.54 1.32 27.79
C LEU A 454 7.51 1.04 28.90
N ARG A 455 7.66 1.72 30.04
CA ARG A 455 6.71 1.66 31.17
C ARG A 455 5.87 2.93 31.25
N CYS A 456 4.65 2.76 31.74
CA CYS A 456 3.78 3.87 32.09
C CYS A 456 4.10 4.34 33.51
N ALA A 457 4.31 5.64 33.67
CA ALA A 457 4.48 6.31 34.96
C ALA A 457 3.45 7.43 35.10
N PRO A 458 3.01 7.80 36.32
CA PRO A 458 2.13 8.94 36.52
C PRO A 458 2.69 10.18 35.82
N GLY A 459 1.86 10.88 35.05
CA GLY A 459 2.28 12.10 34.37
C GLY A 459 2.75 13.13 35.41
N ALA A 460 3.84 13.85 35.12
CA ALA A 460 4.21 14.98 35.96
C ALA A 460 3.04 15.96 35.93
N ALA A 461 2.40 16.20 37.08
CA ALA A 461 1.38 17.24 37.20
C ALA A 461 1.99 18.52 36.62
N ALA A 462 1.32 19.11 35.62
CA ALA A 462 1.66 20.44 35.15
C ALA A 462 1.69 21.34 36.38
N ARG A 463 2.88 21.80 36.77
CA ARG A 463 3.00 22.83 37.81
C ARG A 463 2.36 24.07 37.19
N GLY A 464 1.14 24.37 37.63
CA GLY A 464 0.39 25.56 37.23
C GLY A 464 1.09 26.84 37.65
#